data_AF-A0A3E0WKT6-F1
#
_entry.id   AF-A0A3E0WKT6-F1
#
_cell.length_a   1.000
_cell.length_b   1.000
_cell.length_c   1.000
_cell.angle_alpha   90.00
_cell.angle_beta   90.00
_cell.angle_gamma   90.00
#
_symmetry.space_group_name_H-M   'P 1'
#
loop_
_entity.id
_entity.type
_entity.pdbx_description
1 polymer ?
#
loop_
_entity_poly.entity_id
_entity_poly.type
_entity_poly.pdbx_seq_one_letter_code
_entity_poly.pdbx_strand_id
1 'polypeptide(L)'
;MKGIWLAPLSALVLGFAMTATQAEENDEQRAEVDAPDGYLVITEEMWLPVLAQPSLTLERARESFVRRDYDEAADDIAAAAAFLRIEAERVGRPAEEELGQVADRLEDLAERVRDEDVHDLNELGSLAAETNHALAERYHELAEAAEDEGESRHAGYYLRAAAHHLEHAFAWTGHEIDEGSRDAIDAVKDGADDVARGAEWTGDEARDLFSRMGDEVDQARDDIAQYAREREAQDEERAEAEQD
;
A
#
# COMPACT_ATOMS: atom_id res chain seq x y z
N MET A 1 -13.31 -27.27 73.65
CA MET A 1 -12.59 -27.85 72.50
C MET A 1 -11.67 -26.79 71.92
N LYS A 2 -10.48 -27.19 71.50
CA LYS A 2 -9.35 -26.38 71.04
C LYS A 2 -9.38 -26.20 69.51
N GLY A 3 -8.74 -25.13 69.02
CA GLY A 3 -8.22 -24.95 67.63
C GLY A 3 -8.40 -23.49 67.17
N ILE A 4 -7.42 -22.56 67.13
CA ILE A 4 -6.13 -22.48 66.38
C ILE A 4 -6.39 -22.54 64.85
N TRP A 5 -5.97 -21.66 63.93
CA TRP A 5 -5.27 -20.34 63.86
C TRP A 5 -5.33 -19.87 62.37
N LEU A 6 -4.79 -18.68 62.06
CA LEU A 6 -4.27 -18.17 60.76
C LEU A 6 -5.19 -17.56 59.67
N ALA A 7 -5.07 -16.24 59.50
CA ALA A 7 -5.02 -15.55 58.20
C ALA A 7 -3.55 -15.49 57.72
N PRO A 8 -3.15 -14.82 56.61
CA PRO A 8 -3.83 -14.26 55.43
C PRO A 8 -3.14 -14.71 54.10
N LEU A 9 -3.55 -14.22 52.92
CA LEU A 9 -2.62 -13.91 51.80
C LEU A 9 -3.30 -13.15 50.67
N SER A 10 -2.77 -11.95 50.42
CA SER A 10 -2.98 -11.12 49.25
C SER A 10 -2.55 -11.85 47.98
N ALA A 11 -3.38 -11.86 46.96
CA ALA A 11 -2.94 -12.13 45.59
C ALA A 11 -2.79 -10.77 44.87
N LEU A 12 -1.54 -10.33 44.85
CA LEU A 12 -1.02 -9.30 43.95
C LEU A 12 -1.00 -9.93 42.55
N VAL A 13 -1.83 -9.45 41.61
CA VAL A 13 -1.68 -9.82 40.20
C VAL A 13 -0.54 -8.97 39.65
N LEU A 14 0.65 -9.57 39.63
CA LEU A 14 1.83 -9.09 38.92
C LEU A 14 1.56 -9.10 37.41
N GLY A 15 1.99 -8.02 36.76
CA GLY A 15 1.93 -7.87 35.31
C GLY A 15 2.63 -9.01 34.59
N PHE A 16 2.01 -9.48 33.51
CA PHE A 16 2.66 -10.29 32.51
C PHE A 16 3.60 -9.37 31.71
N ALA A 17 4.89 -9.44 32.00
CA ALA A 17 5.89 -9.21 30.97
C ALA A 17 5.86 -10.46 30.08
N MET A 18 5.21 -10.38 28.92
CA MET A 18 5.40 -11.36 27.86
C MET A 18 6.85 -11.24 27.40
N THR A 19 7.67 -12.19 27.81
CA THR A 19 9.04 -12.32 27.32
C THR A 19 9.00 -12.74 25.85
N ALA A 20 9.75 -12.02 25.00
CA ALA A 20 9.91 -12.23 23.56
C ALA A 20 10.22 -13.67 23.13
N THR A 21 10.64 -14.53 24.06
CA THR A 21 10.95 -15.95 23.84
C THR A 21 9.73 -16.80 23.43
N GLN A 22 8.49 -16.36 23.63
CA GLN A 22 7.30 -17.10 23.19
C GLN A 22 6.83 -16.76 21.75
N ALA A 23 7.40 -15.74 21.11
CA ALA A 23 7.08 -15.41 19.72
C ALA A 23 7.84 -16.32 18.73
N GLU A 24 9.08 -16.69 19.03
CA GLU A 24 9.92 -17.50 18.11
C GLU A 24 9.54 -19.00 18.07
N GLU A 25 8.94 -19.57 19.13
CA GLU A 25 8.53 -20.98 19.14
C GLU A 25 7.20 -21.27 18.40
N ASN A 26 6.48 -20.23 17.96
CA ASN A 26 5.18 -20.39 17.30
C ASN A 26 5.27 -20.44 15.76
N ASP A 27 6.42 -20.07 15.18
CA ASP A 27 6.63 -20.04 13.72
C ASP A 27 6.75 -21.46 13.12
N GLU A 28 7.29 -22.43 13.87
CA GLU A 28 7.39 -23.83 13.44
C GLU A 28 6.06 -24.61 13.55
N GLN A 29 5.00 -23.99 14.08
CA GLN A 29 3.69 -24.62 14.32
C GLN A 29 2.53 -23.97 13.55
N ARG A 30 2.80 -23.15 12.53
CA ARG A 30 1.77 -22.76 11.56
C ARG A 30 1.31 -24.01 10.81
N ALA A 31 0.16 -24.53 11.22
CA ALA A 31 -0.49 -25.67 10.60
C ALA A 31 -0.57 -25.42 9.09
N GLU A 32 -0.10 -26.38 8.30
CA GLU A 32 -0.28 -26.41 6.85
C GLU A 32 -1.79 -26.33 6.60
N VAL A 33 -2.28 -25.15 6.20
CA VAL A 33 -3.71 -24.95 5.94
C VAL A 33 -4.01 -25.69 4.64
N ASP A 34 -4.69 -26.83 4.75
CA ASP A 34 -5.20 -27.55 3.58
C ASP A 34 -6.18 -26.63 2.85
N ALA A 35 -5.71 -26.05 1.74
CA ALA A 35 -6.53 -25.24 0.86
C ALA A 35 -7.68 -26.10 0.31
N PRO A 36 -8.93 -25.59 0.27
CA PRO A 36 -10.00 -26.27 -0.42
C PRO A 36 -9.63 -26.53 -1.90
N ASP A 37 -10.24 -27.56 -2.51
CA ASP A 37 -9.97 -27.89 -3.92
C ASP A 37 -10.16 -26.66 -4.83
N GLY A 38 -9.11 -26.30 -5.58
CA GLY A 38 -9.11 -25.15 -6.48
C GLY A 38 -8.65 -23.84 -5.85
N TYR A 39 -8.28 -23.83 -4.57
CA TYR A 39 -7.73 -22.66 -3.89
C TYR A 39 -6.21 -22.77 -3.73
N LEU A 40 -5.53 -21.63 -3.83
CA LEU A 40 -4.12 -21.49 -3.51
C LEU A 40 -4.02 -20.69 -2.20
N VAL A 41 -3.44 -21.29 -1.16
CA VAL A 41 -3.12 -20.55 0.07
C VAL A 41 -1.78 -19.86 -0.15
N ILE A 42 -1.82 -18.54 -0.20
CA ILE A 42 -0.62 -17.69 -0.25
C ILE A 42 -0.40 -17.16 1.16
N THR A 43 0.76 -17.44 1.76
CA THR A 43 1.13 -16.81 3.03
C THR A 43 1.53 -15.37 2.79
N GLU A 44 1.41 -14.55 3.82
CA GLU A 44 1.77 -13.14 3.76
C GLU A 44 3.22 -12.95 3.29
N GLU A 45 4.15 -13.79 3.75
CA GLU A 45 5.56 -13.74 3.35
C GLU A 45 5.78 -14.03 1.85
N MET A 46 4.88 -14.79 1.23
CA MET A 46 4.88 -15.01 -0.22
C MET A 46 4.23 -13.84 -0.98
N TRP A 47 3.37 -13.06 -0.32
CA TRP A 47 2.74 -11.87 -0.89
C TRP A 47 3.65 -10.63 -0.83
N LEU A 48 4.48 -10.50 0.21
CA LEU A 48 5.37 -9.35 0.39
C LEU A 48 6.29 -9.03 -0.83
N PRO A 49 6.88 -10.01 -1.54
CA PRO A 49 7.70 -9.72 -2.72
C PRO A 49 6.89 -9.20 -3.91
N VAL A 50 5.57 -9.36 -3.92
CA VAL A 50 4.70 -8.95 -5.04
C VAL A 50 3.97 -7.63 -4.80
N LEU A 51 4.13 -6.98 -3.64
CA LEU A 51 3.43 -5.72 -3.35
C LEU A 51 3.75 -4.62 -4.38
N ALA A 52 4.97 -4.58 -4.91
CA ALA A 52 5.40 -3.63 -5.95
C ALA A 52 4.90 -3.94 -7.38
N GLN A 53 4.24 -5.07 -7.61
CA GLN A 53 3.86 -5.51 -8.96
C GLN A 53 2.93 -4.56 -9.72
N PRO A 54 1.92 -3.91 -9.09
CA PRO A 54 1.06 -2.96 -9.79
C PRO A 54 1.84 -1.82 -10.42
N SER A 55 2.79 -1.22 -9.69
CA SER A 55 3.62 -0.11 -10.16
C SER A 55 4.45 -0.50 -11.37
N LEU A 56 5.16 -1.62 -11.28
CA LEU A 56 5.98 -2.16 -12.37
C LEU A 56 5.13 -2.49 -13.61
N THR A 57 3.92 -2.97 -13.39
CA THR A 57 3.01 -3.33 -14.47
C THR A 57 2.48 -2.09 -15.20
N LEU A 58 2.11 -1.03 -14.46
CA LEU A 58 1.70 0.25 -15.06
C LEU A 58 2.85 0.95 -15.81
N GLU A 59 4.09 0.80 -15.34
CA GLU A 59 5.27 1.28 -16.07
C GLU A 59 5.45 0.56 -17.41
N ARG A 60 5.35 -0.78 -17.42
CA ARG A 60 5.37 -1.59 -18.64
C ARG A 60 4.22 -1.22 -19.58
N ALA A 61 3.02 -0.99 -19.04
CA ALA A 61 1.88 -0.52 -19.83
C ALA A 61 2.19 0.79 -20.57
N ARG A 62 2.81 1.77 -19.90
CA ARG A 62 3.24 3.03 -20.54
C ARG A 62 4.29 2.78 -21.62
N GLU A 63 5.28 1.93 -21.37
CA GLU A 63 6.29 1.59 -22.38
C GLU A 63 5.66 0.97 -23.63
N SER A 64 4.72 0.04 -23.45
CA SER A 64 3.96 -0.60 -24.53
C SER A 64 3.07 0.39 -25.26
N PHE A 65 2.36 1.26 -24.54
CA PHE A 65 1.53 2.31 -25.13
C PHE A 65 2.35 3.27 -26.01
N VAL A 66 3.53 3.71 -25.54
CA VAL A 66 4.46 4.55 -26.33
C VAL A 66 4.93 3.85 -27.61
N ARG A 67 5.12 2.52 -27.56
CA ARG A 67 5.45 1.68 -28.72
C ARG A 67 4.25 1.41 -29.64
N ARG A 68 3.05 1.85 -29.27
CA ARG A 68 1.76 1.52 -29.91
C ARG A 68 1.45 0.03 -29.89
N ASP A 69 1.97 -0.67 -28.89
CA ASP A 69 1.61 -2.05 -28.59
C ASP A 69 0.41 -2.02 -27.63
N TYR A 70 -0.76 -1.69 -28.17
CA TYR A 70 -1.96 -1.42 -27.39
C TYR A 70 -2.52 -2.67 -26.71
N ASP A 71 -2.37 -3.85 -27.34
CA ASP A 71 -2.72 -5.14 -26.74
C ASP A 71 -1.87 -5.39 -25.48
N GLU A 72 -0.54 -5.27 -25.57
CA GLU A 72 0.37 -5.46 -24.43
C GLU A 72 0.13 -4.42 -23.33
N ALA A 73 -0.13 -3.16 -23.70
CA ALA A 73 -0.46 -2.11 -22.73
C ALA A 73 -1.76 -2.41 -21.99
N ALA A 74 -2.81 -2.84 -22.70
CA ALA A 74 -4.09 -3.19 -22.09
C ALA A 74 -4.00 -4.41 -21.18
N ASP A 75 -3.22 -5.42 -21.56
CA ASP A 75 -3.00 -6.61 -20.74
C ASP A 75 -2.28 -6.27 -19.42
N ASP A 76 -1.29 -5.38 -19.47
CA ASP A 76 -0.62 -4.89 -18.27
C ASP A 76 -1.57 -4.04 -17.39
N ILE A 77 -2.34 -3.11 -17.96
CA ILE A 77 -3.32 -2.32 -17.18
C ILE A 77 -4.34 -3.25 -16.49
N ALA A 78 -4.85 -4.26 -17.20
CA ALA A 78 -5.78 -5.24 -16.64
C ALA A 78 -5.13 -6.08 -15.52
N ALA A 79 -3.84 -6.40 -15.63
CA ALA A 79 -3.12 -7.11 -14.57
C ALA A 79 -2.97 -6.26 -13.30
N ALA A 80 -2.76 -4.94 -13.42
CA ALA A 80 -2.78 -4.04 -12.27
C ALA A 80 -4.18 -3.99 -11.62
N ALA A 81 -5.25 -3.92 -12.42
CA ALA A 81 -6.63 -3.96 -11.91
C ALA A 81 -6.93 -5.26 -11.15
N ALA A 82 -6.53 -6.41 -11.70
CA ALA A 82 -6.72 -7.71 -11.07
C ALA A 82 -5.99 -7.79 -9.72
N PHE A 83 -4.80 -7.22 -9.60
CA PHE A 83 -4.09 -7.13 -8.33
C PHE A 83 -4.89 -6.31 -7.31
N LEU A 84 -5.41 -5.13 -7.70
CA LEU A 84 -6.19 -4.28 -6.79
C LEU A 84 -7.45 -5.00 -6.29
N ARG A 85 -8.10 -5.82 -7.12
CA ARG A 85 -9.24 -6.64 -6.68
C ARG A 85 -8.85 -7.69 -5.65
N ILE A 86 -7.72 -8.37 -5.86
CA ILE A 86 -7.20 -9.34 -4.88
C ILE A 86 -6.90 -8.61 -3.55
N GLU A 87 -6.28 -7.44 -3.63
CA GLU A 87 -5.94 -6.65 -2.45
C GLU A 87 -7.21 -6.13 -1.74
N ALA A 88 -8.23 -5.70 -2.50
CA ALA A 88 -9.54 -5.30 -1.98
C ALA A 88 -10.27 -6.46 -1.26
N GLU A 89 -10.19 -7.68 -1.78
CA GLU A 89 -10.81 -8.86 -1.15
C GLU A 89 -10.03 -9.37 0.07
N ARG A 90 -8.71 -9.15 0.10
CA ARG A 90 -7.84 -9.51 1.23
C ARG A 90 -8.19 -8.73 2.50
N VAL A 91 -8.88 -7.60 2.34
CA VAL A 91 -9.02 -6.59 3.38
C VAL A 91 -10.51 -6.32 3.63
N GLY A 92 -10.91 -6.21 4.90
CA GLY A 92 -12.29 -5.86 5.22
C GLY A 92 -12.66 -4.44 4.72
N ARG A 93 -13.96 -4.11 4.70
CA ARG A 93 -14.44 -2.74 4.44
C ARG A 93 -13.85 -1.75 5.47
N PRO A 94 -13.37 -0.53 5.10
CA PRO A 94 -13.72 0.28 3.92
C PRO A 94 -12.74 0.29 2.73
N ALA A 95 -11.50 -0.17 2.89
CA ALA A 95 -10.48 -0.14 1.82
C ALA A 95 -10.87 -0.95 0.57
N GLU A 96 -11.75 -1.95 0.74
CA GLU A 96 -12.42 -2.68 -0.34
C GLU A 96 -13.10 -1.75 -1.37
N GLU A 97 -13.74 -0.67 -0.91
CA GLU A 97 -14.54 0.21 -1.75
C GLU A 97 -13.67 1.12 -2.63
N GLU A 98 -12.55 1.64 -2.10
CA GLU A 98 -11.64 2.51 -2.85
C GLU A 98 -10.81 1.73 -3.87
N LEU A 99 -10.15 0.65 -3.43
CA LEU A 99 -9.37 -0.21 -4.32
C LEU A 99 -10.26 -0.83 -5.42
N GLY A 100 -11.49 -1.21 -5.08
CA GLY A 100 -12.47 -1.69 -6.05
C GLY A 100 -12.82 -0.65 -7.12
N GLN A 101 -13.08 0.60 -6.71
CA GLN A 101 -13.36 1.68 -7.67
C GLN A 101 -12.18 1.99 -8.59
N VAL A 102 -10.96 2.01 -8.07
CA VAL A 102 -9.77 2.23 -8.89
C VAL A 102 -9.54 1.05 -9.84
N ALA A 103 -9.76 -0.18 -9.40
CA ALA A 103 -9.68 -1.37 -10.26
C ALA A 103 -10.69 -1.30 -11.42
N ASP A 104 -11.94 -0.93 -11.16
CA ASP A 104 -12.95 -0.81 -12.21
C ASP A 104 -12.56 0.24 -13.26
N ARG A 105 -12.03 1.40 -12.82
CA ARG A 105 -11.50 2.42 -13.75
C ARG A 105 -10.32 1.92 -14.58
N LEU A 106 -9.43 1.10 -14.00
CA LEU A 106 -8.31 0.51 -14.73
C LEU A 106 -8.79 -0.48 -15.79
N GLU A 107 -9.83 -1.26 -15.51
CA GLU A 107 -10.42 -2.18 -16.49
C GLU A 107 -11.07 -1.44 -17.65
N ASP A 108 -11.85 -0.40 -17.34
CA ASP A 108 -12.42 0.48 -18.37
C ASP A 108 -11.31 1.09 -19.24
N LEU A 109 -10.21 1.53 -18.62
CA LEU A 109 -9.04 2.05 -19.35
C LEU A 109 -8.40 0.97 -20.22
N ALA A 110 -8.20 -0.25 -19.70
CA ALA A 110 -7.62 -1.36 -20.45
C ALA A 110 -8.46 -1.72 -21.68
N GLU A 111 -9.79 -1.74 -21.56
CA GLU A 111 -10.70 -1.98 -22.68
C GLU A 111 -10.54 -0.91 -23.77
N ARG A 112 -10.58 0.37 -23.40
CA ARG A 112 -10.42 1.46 -24.38
C ARG A 112 -9.03 1.54 -24.99
N VAL A 113 -7.97 1.22 -24.22
CA VAL A 113 -6.61 1.11 -24.76
C VAL A 113 -6.55 0.01 -25.82
N ARG A 114 -7.16 -1.15 -25.55
CA ARG A 114 -7.22 -2.27 -26.49
C ARG A 114 -8.00 -1.93 -27.77
N ASP A 115 -9.07 -1.17 -27.64
CA ASP A 115 -9.86 -0.68 -28.77
C ASP A 115 -9.20 0.48 -29.54
N GLU A 116 -8.00 0.90 -29.12
CA GLU A 116 -7.26 2.07 -29.64
C GLU A 116 -8.01 3.40 -29.47
N ASP A 117 -9.03 3.44 -28.60
CA ASP A 117 -9.87 4.62 -28.32
C ASP A 117 -9.22 5.61 -27.34
N VAL A 118 -8.05 5.26 -26.78
CA VAL A 118 -7.22 6.14 -25.94
C VAL A 118 -6.04 6.64 -26.74
N HIS A 119 -5.92 7.96 -26.86
CA HIS A 119 -4.86 8.61 -27.64
C HIS A 119 -3.87 9.41 -26.79
N ASP A 120 -4.13 9.52 -25.48
CA ASP A 120 -3.31 10.32 -24.57
C ASP A 120 -2.80 9.47 -23.39
N LEU A 121 -1.52 9.62 -23.10
CA LEU A 121 -0.87 9.02 -21.92
C LEU A 121 -1.30 9.68 -20.61
N ASN A 122 -1.91 10.87 -20.66
CA ASN A 122 -2.33 11.59 -19.46
C ASN A 122 -3.36 10.81 -18.65
N GLU A 123 -4.31 10.13 -19.31
CA GLU A 123 -5.31 9.33 -18.61
C GLU A 123 -4.68 8.12 -17.89
N LEU A 124 -3.77 7.41 -18.57
CA LEU A 124 -2.97 6.35 -17.93
C LEU A 124 -2.16 6.89 -16.76
N GLY A 125 -1.52 8.07 -16.91
CA GLY A 125 -0.72 8.68 -15.87
C GLY A 125 -1.54 9.07 -14.63
N SER A 126 -2.70 9.71 -14.81
CA SER A 126 -3.59 10.06 -13.69
C SER A 126 -4.04 8.82 -12.94
N LEU A 127 -4.51 7.80 -13.67
CA LEU A 127 -5.03 6.60 -13.04
C LEU A 127 -3.93 5.75 -12.40
N ALA A 128 -2.71 5.77 -12.95
CA ALA A 128 -1.54 5.15 -12.33
C ALA A 128 -1.12 5.89 -11.03
N ALA A 129 -1.22 7.22 -10.99
CA ALA A 129 -0.97 7.99 -9.78
C ALA A 129 -2.00 7.66 -8.69
N GLU A 130 -3.28 7.65 -9.04
CA GLU A 130 -4.38 7.26 -8.13
C GLU A 130 -4.23 5.82 -7.61
N THR A 131 -3.86 4.88 -8.49
CA THR A 131 -3.61 3.48 -8.12
C THR A 131 -2.52 3.36 -7.08
N ASN A 132 -1.41 4.06 -7.28
CA ASN A 132 -0.30 4.04 -6.36
C ASN A 132 -0.65 4.75 -5.04
N HIS A 133 -1.38 5.86 -5.08
CA HIS A 133 -1.87 6.51 -3.87
C HIS A 133 -2.75 5.56 -3.03
N ALA A 134 -3.77 4.93 -3.64
CA ALA A 134 -4.67 4.03 -2.94
C ALA A 134 -3.93 2.82 -2.32
N LEU A 135 -2.92 2.28 -3.00
CA LEU A 135 -2.05 1.25 -2.43
C LEU A 135 -1.16 1.78 -1.30
N ALA A 136 -0.65 3.00 -1.41
CA ALA A 136 0.15 3.62 -0.36
C ALA A 136 -0.66 3.81 0.93
N GLU A 137 -1.87 4.35 0.82
CA GLU A 137 -2.83 4.48 1.92
C GLU A 137 -3.13 3.12 2.54
N ARG A 138 -3.45 2.12 1.70
CA ARG A 138 -3.76 0.77 2.18
C ARG A 138 -2.63 0.14 2.96
N TYR A 139 -1.40 0.21 2.45
CA TYR A 139 -0.26 -0.39 3.13
C TYR A 139 0.14 0.41 4.37
N HIS A 140 -0.12 1.71 4.41
CA HIS A 140 0.03 2.48 5.65
C HIS A 140 -0.93 1.99 6.74
N GLU A 141 -2.22 1.80 6.43
CA GLU A 141 -3.21 1.24 7.37
C GLU A 141 -2.82 -0.16 7.87
N LEU A 142 -2.34 -1.03 6.97
CA LEU A 142 -1.87 -2.37 7.31
C LEU A 142 -0.62 -2.31 8.21
N ALA A 143 0.26 -1.35 7.98
CA ALA A 143 1.44 -1.16 8.80
C ALA A 143 1.06 -0.74 10.23
N GLU A 144 0.12 0.19 10.39
CA GLU A 144 -0.39 0.61 11.69
C GLU A 144 -1.06 -0.56 12.44
N ALA A 145 -1.91 -1.32 11.75
CA ALA A 145 -2.57 -2.48 12.35
C ALA A 145 -1.58 -3.55 12.82
N ALA A 146 -0.58 -3.87 12.00
CA ALA A 146 0.47 -4.83 12.35
C ALA A 146 1.30 -4.35 13.56
N GLU A 147 1.60 -3.05 13.63
CA GLU A 147 2.32 -2.48 14.79
C GLU A 147 1.48 -2.54 16.07
N ASP A 148 0.19 -2.23 16.01
CA ASP A 148 -0.74 -2.35 17.14
C ASP A 148 -0.87 -3.80 17.65
N GLU A 149 -0.70 -4.78 16.76
CA GLU A 149 -0.68 -6.21 17.08
C GLU A 149 0.70 -6.71 17.58
N GLY A 150 1.73 -5.84 17.54
CA GLY A 150 3.10 -6.18 17.92
C GLY A 150 3.85 -7.00 16.86
N GLU A 151 3.36 -7.00 15.62
CA GLU A 151 3.95 -7.68 14.47
C GLU A 151 4.93 -6.76 13.71
N SER A 152 5.95 -6.26 14.41
CA SER A 152 6.87 -5.24 13.85
C SER A 152 7.50 -5.65 12.51
N ARG A 153 7.72 -6.96 12.28
CA ARG A 153 8.20 -7.42 10.97
C ARG A 153 7.22 -7.08 9.84
N HIS A 154 5.94 -7.41 9.99
CA HIS A 154 4.92 -7.08 8.99
C HIS A 154 4.72 -5.58 8.88
N ALA A 155 4.71 -4.87 10.01
CA ALA A 155 4.59 -3.42 10.05
C ALA A 155 5.68 -2.74 9.19
N GLY A 156 6.95 -3.15 9.35
CA GLY A 156 8.05 -2.63 8.54
C GLY A 156 7.91 -2.96 7.05
N TYR A 157 7.46 -4.16 6.68
CA TYR A 157 7.27 -4.50 5.27
C TYR A 157 6.14 -3.70 4.62
N TYR A 158 5.02 -3.53 5.32
CA TYR A 158 3.90 -2.73 4.84
C TYR A 158 4.27 -1.26 4.73
N LEU A 159 4.97 -0.71 5.71
CA LEU A 159 5.42 0.67 5.67
C LEU A 159 6.36 0.94 4.49
N ARG A 160 7.26 -0.02 4.18
CA ARG A 160 8.12 0.05 3.00
C ARG A 160 7.31 0.00 1.69
N ALA A 161 6.29 -0.85 1.62
CA ALA A 161 5.41 -0.92 0.46
C ALA A 161 4.64 0.39 0.27
N ALA A 162 4.14 0.98 1.36
CA ALA A 162 3.47 2.26 1.35
C ALA A 162 4.36 3.37 0.76
N ALA A 163 5.59 3.50 1.28
CA ALA A 163 6.57 4.47 0.78
C ALA A 163 6.96 4.24 -0.69
N HIS A 164 7.06 2.98 -1.11
CA HIS A 164 7.33 2.63 -2.50
C HIS A 164 6.20 3.09 -3.43
N HIS A 165 4.95 2.78 -3.11
CA HIS A 165 3.82 3.21 -3.92
C HIS A 165 3.69 4.73 -3.94
N LEU A 166 3.91 5.40 -2.81
CA LEU A 166 3.86 6.87 -2.76
C LEU A 166 4.88 7.52 -3.70
N GLU A 167 6.10 7.01 -3.76
CA GLU A 167 7.12 7.47 -4.71
C GLU A 167 6.65 7.32 -6.17
N HIS A 168 6.03 6.19 -6.51
CA HIS A 168 5.48 5.99 -7.85
C HIS A 168 4.29 6.90 -8.12
N ALA A 169 3.42 7.15 -7.13
CA ALA A 169 2.29 8.06 -7.27
C ALA A 169 2.74 9.45 -7.74
N PHE A 170 3.76 10.01 -7.06
CA PHE A 170 4.35 11.28 -7.47
C PHE A 170 5.08 11.21 -8.82
N ALA A 171 5.79 10.11 -9.12
CA ALA A 171 6.46 9.96 -10.40
C ALA A 171 5.48 10.02 -11.59
N TRP A 172 4.24 9.57 -11.40
CA TRP A 172 3.19 9.59 -12.42
C TRP A 172 2.52 10.95 -12.61
N THR A 173 2.47 11.81 -11.59
CA THR A 173 1.93 13.19 -11.75
C THR A 173 2.89 14.12 -12.51
N GLY A 174 4.11 13.65 -12.81
CA GLY A 174 5.13 14.43 -13.52
C GLY A 174 5.63 15.65 -12.75
N HIS A 175 5.19 15.83 -11.51
CA HIS A 175 5.67 16.85 -10.60
C HIS A 175 6.97 16.37 -9.96
N GLU A 176 7.95 17.25 -9.87
CA GLU A 176 9.15 16.97 -9.09
C GLU A 176 8.72 16.88 -7.62
N ILE A 177 8.85 15.70 -7.02
CA ILE A 177 8.72 15.53 -5.57
C ILE A 177 9.61 16.57 -4.92
N ASP A 178 9.02 17.44 -4.09
CA ASP A 178 9.79 18.43 -3.38
C ASP A 178 10.80 17.76 -2.45
N GLU A 179 11.88 18.47 -2.12
CA GLU A 179 12.97 17.92 -1.31
C GLU A 179 12.46 17.40 0.04
N GLY A 180 11.45 18.03 0.64
CA GLY A 180 10.87 17.62 1.92
C GLY A 180 10.15 16.28 1.84
N SER A 181 9.26 16.12 0.86
CA SER A 181 8.52 14.87 0.62
C SER A 181 9.46 13.72 0.25
N ARG A 182 10.51 13.99 -0.55
CA ARG A 182 11.54 12.97 -0.88
C ARG A 182 12.30 12.52 0.37
N ASP A 183 12.77 13.47 1.17
CA ASP A 183 13.46 13.17 2.43
C ASP A 183 12.55 12.42 3.41
N ALA A 184 11.24 12.65 3.35
CA ALA A 184 10.26 11.93 4.16
C ALA A 184 10.10 10.47 3.72
N ILE A 185 9.88 10.24 2.43
CA ILE A 185 9.78 8.90 1.85
C ILE A 185 11.05 8.08 2.13
N ASP A 186 12.23 8.69 1.96
CA ASP A 186 13.51 8.00 2.21
C ASP A 186 13.69 7.67 3.70
N ALA A 187 13.35 8.60 4.60
CA ALA A 187 13.36 8.33 6.03
C ALA A 187 12.37 7.22 6.43
N VAL A 188 11.19 7.16 5.79
CA VAL A 188 10.21 6.09 5.99
C VAL A 188 10.77 4.75 5.52
N LYS A 189 11.40 4.68 4.35
CA LYS A 189 12.01 3.44 3.83
C LYS A 189 13.12 2.92 4.75
N ASP A 190 14.02 3.79 5.19
CA ASP A 190 15.09 3.41 6.11
C ASP A 190 14.53 2.94 7.45
N GLY A 191 13.56 3.66 8.01
CA GLY A 191 12.90 3.30 9.26
C GLY A 191 12.13 1.97 9.16
N ALA A 192 11.37 1.78 8.08
CA ALA A 192 10.63 0.56 7.79
C ALA A 192 11.54 -0.68 7.74
N ASP A 193 12.74 -0.53 7.17
CA ASP A 193 13.76 -1.56 7.11
C ASP A 193 14.31 -1.94 8.49
N ASP A 194 14.43 -0.98 9.40
CA ASP A 194 14.86 -1.23 10.77
C ASP A 194 13.76 -1.83 11.64
N VAL A 195 12.51 -1.37 11.46
CA VAL A 195 11.31 -1.96 12.08
C VAL A 195 11.17 -3.42 11.64
N ALA A 196 11.35 -3.72 10.35
CA ALA A 196 11.28 -5.08 9.81
C ALA A 196 12.36 -6.03 10.39
N ARG A 197 13.52 -5.48 10.77
CA ARG A 197 14.63 -6.23 11.41
C ARG A 197 14.47 -6.38 12.92
N GLY A 198 13.45 -5.76 13.52
CA GLY A 198 13.25 -5.75 14.97
C GLY A 198 14.33 -4.95 15.71
N ALA A 199 14.83 -3.87 15.10
CA ALA A 199 15.70 -2.94 15.81
C ALA A 199 14.98 -2.39 17.06
N GLU A 200 15.73 -2.06 18.11
CA GLU A 200 15.14 -1.40 19.29
C GLU A 200 14.76 0.04 18.91
N TRP A 201 13.47 0.29 18.74
CA TRP A 201 12.90 1.62 18.54
C TRP A 201 12.25 2.09 19.83
N THR A 202 12.38 3.38 20.13
CA THR A 202 11.50 3.98 21.13
C THR A 202 10.10 4.11 20.53
N GLY A 203 9.07 3.97 21.37
CA GLY A 203 7.68 4.12 20.91
C GLY A 203 7.37 5.53 20.36
N ASP A 204 8.22 6.53 20.64
CA ASP A 204 8.08 7.86 20.07
C ASP A 204 8.66 7.92 18.64
N GLU A 205 9.82 7.30 18.40
CA GLU A 205 10.40 7.20 17.05
C GLU A 205 9.49 6.44 16.09
N ALA A 206 8.88 5.34 16.55
CA ALA A 206 7.94 4.59 15.72
C ALA A 206 6.73 5.46 15.36
N ARG A 207 6.08 6.11 16.34
CA ARG A 207 4.94 6.99 16.09
C ARG A 207 5.26 8.12 15.13
N ASP A 208 6.43 8.75 15.26
CA ASP A 208 6.85 9.82 14.36
C ASP A 208 7.01 9.30 12.92
N LEU A 209 7.54 8.08 12.75
CA LEU A 209 7.69 7.43 11.45
C LEU A 209 6.34 7.14 10.78
N PHE A 210 5.39 6.55 11.51
CA PHE A 210 4.04 6.26 11.02
C PHE A 210 3.28 7.55 10.69
N SER A 211 3.31 8.54 11.60
CA SER A 211 2.67 9.84 11.39
C SER A 211 3.21 10.54 10.15
N ARG A 212 4.54 10.50 9.94
CA ARG A 212 5.15 11.10 8.77
C ARG A 212 4.70 10.42 7.49
N MET A 213 4.56 9.09 7.47
CA MET A 213 4.01 8.41 6.30
C MET A 213 2.56 8.82 6.03
N GLY A 214 1.72 8.89 7.07
CA GLY A 214 0.33 9.32 6.93
C GLY A 214 0.18 10.73 6.36
N ASP A 215 0.96 11.69 6.88
CA ASP A 215 0.97 13.07 6.38
C ASP A 215 1.32 13.14 4.88
N GLU A 216 2.28 12.32 4.44
CA GLU A 216 2.74 12.28 3.04
C GLU A 216 1.73 11.57 2.11
N VAL A 217 1.00 10.56 2.59
CA VAL A 217 -0.14 9.97 1.86
C VAL A 217 -1.22 11.02 1.63
N ASP A 218 -1.62 11.73 2.69
CA ASP A 218 -2.63 12.79 2.62
C ASP A 218 -2.20 13.90 1.65
N GLN A 219 -0.92 14.30 1.68
CA GLN A 219 -0.40 15.31 0.76
C GLN A 219 -0.43 14.82 -0.70
N ALA A 220 -0.04 13.58 -0.97
CA ALA A 220 -0.08 13.05 -2.33
C ALA A 220 -1.50 13.02 -2.90
N ARG A 221 -2.52 12.76 -2.08
CA ARG A 221 -3.93 12.87 -2.49
C ARG A 221 -4.25 14.25 -3.05
N ASP A 222 -3.87 15.29 -2.32
CA ASP A 222 -4.13 16.67 -2.68
C ASP A 222 -3.37 17.07 -3.95
N ASP A 223 -2.12 16.64 -4.07
CA ASP A 223 -1.26 16.91 -5.23
C ASP A 223 -1.78 16.21 -6.50
N ILE A 224 -2.22 14.95 -6.40
CA ILE A 224 -2.85 14.21 -7.51
C ILE A 224 -4.14 14.92 -7.94
N ALA A 225 -4.99 15.32 -6.98
CA ALA A 225 -6.22 16.03 -7.28
C ALA A 225 -5.97 17.41 -7.89
N GLN A 226 -4.90 18.10 -7.51
CA GLN A 226 -4.48 19.36 -8.13
C GLN A 226 -4.00 19.12 -9.56
N TYR A 227 -3.16 18.11 -9.78
CA TYR A 227 -2.65 17.74 -11.10
C TYR A 227 -3.78 17.47 -12.09
N ALA A 228 -4.77 16.66 -11.70
CA ALA A 228 -5.93 16.35 -12.55
C ALA A 228 -6.68 17.62 -12.99
N ARG A 229 -6.89 18.57 -12.07
CA ARG A 229 -7.55 19.86 -12.36
C ARG A 229 -6.74 20.74 -13.31
N GLU A 230 -5.43 20.81 -13.12
CA GLU A 230 -4.55 21.59 -13.99
C GLU A 230 -4.49 21.04 -15.41
N ARG A 231 -4.55 19.70 -15.56
CA ARG A 231 -4.60 19.05 -16.86
C ARG A 231 -5.91 19.27 -17.59
N GLU A 232 -7.04 19.11 -16.90
CA GLU A 232 -8.36 19.39 -17.46
C GLU A 232 -8.44 20.83 -18.00
N ALA A 233 -7.94 21.81 -17.22
CA ALA A 233 -7.89 23.20 -17.65
C ALA A 233 -7.00 23.42 -18.89
N GLN A 234 -5.84 22.73 -18.99
CA GLN A 234 -4.97 22.82 -20.17
C GLN A 234 -5.64 22.25 -21.43
N ASP A 235 -6.37 21.15 -21.29
CA ASP A 235 -7.07 20.54 -22.42
C ASP A 235 -8.25 21.39 -22.89
N GLU A 236 -8.97 22.04 -21.96
CA GLU A 236 -9.99 23.03 -22.28
C GLU A 236 -9.41 24.23 -23.03
N GLU A 237 -8.33 24.84 -22.53
CA GLU A 237 -7.65 25.97 -23.19
C GLU A 237 -7.16 25.59 -24.60
N ARG A 238 -6.65 24.37 -24.78
CA ARG A 238 -6.22 23.86 -26.08
C ARG A 238 -7.41 23.67 -27.03
N ALA A 239 -8.51 23.10 -26.55
CA ALA A 239 -9.70 22.87 -27.35
C ALA A 239 -10.37 24.20 -27.80
N GLU A 240 -10.29 25.25 -26.99
CA GLU A 240 -10.72 26.60 -27.37
C GLU A 240 -9.79 27.20 -28.46
N ALA A 241 -8.46 27.06 -28.30
CA ALA A 241 -7.50 27.57 -29.27
C ALA A 241 -7.58 26.91 -30.67
N GLU A 242 -8.05 25.67 -30.76
CA GLU A 242 -8.24 24.97 -32.04
C GLU A 242 -9.53 25.41 -32.79
N GLN A 243 -10.41 26.20 -32.15
CA GLN A 243 -11.65 26.70 -32.75
C GLN A 243 -11.52 28.08 -33.42
N ASP A 244 -10.42 28.80 -33.18
CA ASP A 244 -10.12 30.14 -33.71
C ASP A 244 -9.26 30.14 -34.99
#